data_AF-A0A7X0MUT7-F1
#
_entry.id   AF-A0A7X0MUT7-F1
#
_cell.length_a   1.000
_cell.length_b   1.000
_cell.length_c   1.000
_cell.angle_alpha   90.00
_cell.angle_beta   90.00
_cell.angle_gamma   90.00
#
_symmetry.space_group_name_H-M   'P 1'
#
loop_
_entity.id
_entity.type
_entity.pdbx_description
1 polymer ?
#
loop_
_entity_poly.entity_id
_entity_poly.type
_entity_poly.pdbx_seq_one_letter_code
_entity_poly.pdbx_strand_id
1 'polypeptide(L)'
;MNKYRVIASVHEGGVWEQRFKALEQAIKNAYGIVDPNASVSVVWQRIPAGQAYLAGEPSTTSTVVPPVPVDIKQEIREQFMHAVCQEWMEITGCSVNEIIVNAMNEDMVAKYMQISQGRLSKSKAKSRFALMFITALLKKWLRGYTSFNINLKS
;
A
#
# COMPACT_ATOMS: atom_id res chain seq x y z
N MET A 1 8.35 -19.73 -2.01
CA MET A 1 7.23 -18.77 -2.03
C MET A 1 7.72 -17.47 -1.43
N ASN A 2 7.99 -16.46 -2.26
CA ASN A 2 8.45 -15.15 -1.79
C ASN A 2 7.30 -14.38 -1.16
N LYS A 3 7.58 -13.58 -0.13
CA LYS A 3 6.55 -12.83 0.60
C LYS A 3 6.70 -11.35 0.30
N TYR A 4 5.70 -10.80 -0.38
CA TYR A 4 5.64 -9.37 -0.70
C TYR A 4 4.66 -8.65 0.22
N ARG A 5 5.09 -7.47 0.70
CA ARG A 5 4.24 -6.57 1.47
C ARG A 5 4.10 -5.26 0.73
N VAL A 6 2.95 -5.10 0.10
CA VAL A 6 2.57 -3.89 -0.62
C VAL A 6 2.06 -2.87 0.37
N ILE A 7 2.51 -1.63 0.21
CA ILE A 7 1.97 -0.50 0.96
C ILE A 7 1.06 0.25 0.00
N ALA A 8 -0.20 0.42 0.37
CA ALA A 8 -1.15 1.21 -0.39
C ALA A 8 -1.66 2.34 0.49
N SER A 9 -1.41 3.59 0.09
CA SER A 9 -1.94 4.76 0.77
C SER A 9 -3.15 5.28 0.02
N VAL A 10 -4.24 5.47 0.75
CA VAL A 10 -5.50 6.00 0.23
C VAL A 10 -5.98 7.11 1.14
N HIS A 11 -6.64 8.10 0.55
CA HIS A 11 -7.28 9.16 1.30
C HIS A 11 -8.54 8.63 1.99
N GLU A 12 -8.86 9.15 3.18
CA GLU A 12 -10.17 8.91 3.78
C GLU A 12 -11.27 9.36 2.81
N GLY A 13 -12.18 8.44 2.46
CA GLY A 13 -13.23 8.66 1.48
C GLY A 13 -12.81 8.50 0.01
N GLY A 14 -11.51 8.40 -0.30
CA GLY A 14 -11.02 8.26 -1.69
C GLY A 14 -11.29 6.89 -2.31
N VAL A 15 -11.39 5.84 -1.49
CA VAL A 15 -11.79 4.50 -1.92
C VAL A 15 -12.90 3.97 -1.01
N TRP A 16 -13.97 3.47 -1.63
CA TRP A 16 -15.10 2.87 -0.92
C TRP A 16 -14.68 1.57 -0.23
N GLU A 17 -15.14 1.38 1.01
CA GLU A 17 -14.78 0.25 1.88
C GLU A 17 -14.94 -1.14 1.23
N GLN A 18 -15.97 -1.28 0.39
CA GLN A 18 -16.31 -2.53 -0.27
C GLN A 18 -15.28 -2.94 -1.33
N ARG A 19 -14.49 -1.99 -1.85
CA ARG A 19 -13.54 -2.20 -2.95
C ARG A 19 -12.17 -2.69 -2.49
N PHE A 20 -11.81 -2.52 -1.22
CA PHE A 20 -10.48 -2.90 -0.72
C PHE A 20 -10.14 -4.38 -0.95
N LYS A 21 -11.10 -5.29 -0.78
CA LYS A 21 -10.87 -6.72 -1.06
C LYS A 21 -10.60 -7.00 -2.54
N ALA A 22 -11.36 -6.36 -3.43
CA ALA A 22 -11.15 -6.48 -4.87
C ALA A 22 -9.78 -5.93 -5.26
N LEU A 23 -9.39 -4.77 -4.73
CA LEU A 23 -8.06 -4.19 -4.95
C LEU A 23 -6.93 -5.08 -4.43
N GLU A 24 -7.08 -5.68 -3.24
CA GLU A 24 -6.09 -6.64 -2.73
C GLU A 24 -5.94 -7.84 -3.66
N GLN A 25 -7.05 -8.34 -4.22
CA GLN A 25 -7.03 -9.47 -5.13
C GLN A 25 -6.43 -9.10 -6.49
N ALA A 26 -6.75 -7.92 -7.03
CA ALA A 26 -6.16 -7.41 -8.25
C ALA A 26 -4.63 -7.29 -8.14
N ILE A 27 -4.14 -6.72 -7.04
CA ILE A 27 -2.68 -6.63 -6.78
C ILE A 27 -2.07 -8.04 -6.71
N LYS A 28 -2.69 -8.97 -5.98
CA LYS A 28 -2.22 -10.37 -5.90
C LYS A 28 -2.15 -11.03 -7.29
N ASN A 29 -3.15 -10.83 -8.13
CA ASN A 29 -3.21 -11.39 -9.47
C ASN A 29 -2.10 -10.79 -10.35
N ALA A 30 -1.90 -9.47 -10.30
CA ALA A 30 -0.86 -8.78 -11.06
C ALA A 30 0.55 -9.28 -10.70
N TYR A 31 0.78 -9.71 -9.46
CA TYR A 31 2.07 -10.31 -9.07
C TYR A 31 2.40 -11.58 -9.84
N GLY A 32 1.45 -12.26 -10.48
CA GLY A 32 1.74 -13.39 -11.38
C GLY A 32 2.66 -13.04 -12.54
N ILE A 33 2.72 -11.76 -12.95
CA ILE A 33 3.66 -11.23 -13.96
C ILE A 33 5.10 -11.24 -13.45
N VAL A 34 5.28 -11.01 -12.15
CA VAL A 34 6.59 -10.81 -11.50
C VAL A 34 7.09 -12.11 -10.87
N ASP A 35 6.23 -12.79 -10.13
CA ASP A 35 6.50 -14.04 -9.43
C ASP A 35 5.18 -14.83 -9.30
N PRO A 36 4.98 -15.90 -10.11
CA PRO A 36 3.76 -16.71 -10.06
C PRO A 36 3.56 -17.45 -8.72
N ASN A 37 4.61 -17.53 -7.89
CA ASN A 37 4.58 -18.12 -6.56
C ASN A 37 4.67 -17.04 -5.46
N ALA A 38 4.27 -15.80 -5.75
CA ALA A 38 4.24 -14.73 -4.77
C ALA A 38 3.14 -14.94 -3.72
N SER A 39 3.49 -14.77 -2.46
CA SER A 39 2.55 -14.56 -1.37
C SER A 39 2.46 -13.08 -1.03
N VAL A 40 1.40 -12.42 -1.50
CA VAL A 40 1.26 -10.97 -1.37
C VAL A 40 0.31 -10.58 -0.24
N SER A 41 0.73 -9.61 0.56
CA SER A 41 -0.11 -8.94 1.55
C SER A 41 -0.14 -7.44 1.27
N VAL A 42 -1.31 -6.82 1.42
CA VAL A 42 -1.46 -5.37 1.28
C VAL A 42 -1.68 -4.74 2.64
N VAL A 43 -1.00 -3.64 2.88
CA VAL A 43 -1.12 -2.83 4.08
C VAL A 43 -1.66 -1.47 3.68
N TRP A 44 -2.87 -1.18 4.14
CA TRP A 44 -3.58 0.04 3.79
C TRP A 44 -3.27 1.18 4.76
N GLN A 45 -2.65 2.24 4.28
CA GLN A 45 -2.46 3.48 5.01
C GLN A 45 -3.59 4.43 4.65
N ARG A 46 -4.33 4.90 5.66
CA ARG A 46 -5.37 5.92 5.48
C ARG A 46 -4.80 7.28 5.82
N ILE A 47 -4.82 8.16 4.84
CA ILE A 47 -4.42 9.55 4.98
C ILE A 47 -5.68 10.36 5.28
N PRO A 48 -5.78 11.02 6.44
CA PRO A 48 -6.88 11.92 6.76
C PRO A 48 -7.04 13.03 5.72
N ALA A 49 -8.27 13.52 5.57
CA ALA A 49 -8.54 14.68 4.72
C ALA A 49 -7.65 15.88 5.11
N GLY A 50 -7.14 16.59 4.11
CA GLY A 50 -6.25 17.76 4.30
C GLY A 50 -4.78 17.43 4.61
N GLN A 51 -4.35 16.16 4.52
CA GLN A 51 -2.97 15.75 4.84
C GLN A 51 -2.18 15.18 3.67
N ALA A 52 -2.68 15.31 2.44
CA ALA A 52 -1.90 14.99 1.26
C ALA A 52 -2.24 15.96 0.13
N TYR A 53 -1.19 16.31 -0.61
CA TYR A 53 -1.20 17.37 -1.60
C TYR A 53 -0.48 16.89 -2.86
N LEU A 54 -0.99 17.31 -4.01
CA LEU A 54 -0.37 17.09 -5.32
C LEU A 54 -0.33 18.44 -6.03
N ALA A 55 0.87 18.83 -6.49
CA ALA A 55 1.09 20.15 -7.11
C ALA A 55 0.65 21.36 -6.26
N GLY A 56 0.72 21.24 -4.93
CA GLY A 56 0.31 22.30 -3.99
C GLY A 56 -1.17 22.30 -3.61
N GLU A 57 -1.99 21.48 -4.27
CA GLU A 57 -3.43 21.38 -4.03
C GLU A 57 -3.78 20.13 -3.23
N PRO A 58 -4.87 20.14 -2.44
CA PRO A 58 -5.38 18.93 -1.78
C PRO A 58 -5.58 17.81 -2.80
N SER A 59 -5.03 16.64 -2.50
CA SER A 59 -5.08 15.48 -3.39
C SER A 59 -6.08 14.43 -2.89
N THR A 60 -6.56 13.60 -3.81
CA THR A 60 -7.25 12.33 -3.56
C THR A 60 -6.45 11.14 -4.10
N THR A 61 -5.26 11.40 -4.63
CA THR A 61 -4.42 10.44 -5.35
C THR A 61 -3.98 9.30 -4.44
N SER A 62 -4.27 8.08 -4.84
CA SER A 62 -3.80 6.89 -4.14
C SER A 62 -2.35 6.57 -4.54
N THR A 63 -1.56 6.04 -3.61
CA THR A 63 -0.21 5.56 -3.91
C THR A 63 -0.11 4.08 -3.61
N VAL A 64 0.49 3.32 -4.51
CA VAL A 64 0.71 1.87 -4.36
C VAL A 64 2.19 1.61 -4.56
N VAL A 65 2.84 1.06 -3.55
CA VAL A 65 4.27 0.76 -3.56
C VAL A 65 4.45 -0.77 -3.47
N PRO A 66 4.33 -1.49 -4.59
CA PRO A 66 4.59 -2.92 -4.63
C PRO A 66 6.10 -3.20 -4.72
N PRO A 67 6.69 -3.98 -3.80
CA PRO A 67 8.07 -4.42 -3.94
C PRO A 67 8.21 -5.45 -5.07
N VAL A 68 9.26 -5.36 -5.87
CA VAL A 68 9.61 -6.32 -6.93
C VAL A 68 11.07 -6.78 -6.77
N PRO A 69 11.46 -7.95 -7.33
CA PRO A 69 12.84 -8.42 -7.32
C PRO A 69 13.81 -7.37 -7.88
N VAL A 70 15.03 -7.32 -7.34
CA VAL A 70 16.07 -6.34 -7.72
C VAL A 70 16.39 -6.42 -9.22
N ASP A 71 16.52 -7.64 -9.74
CA ASP A 71 16.98 -7.90 -11.10
C ASP A 71 15.84 -8.13 -12.10
N ILE A 72 14.62 -7.70 -11.77
CA ILE A 72 13.50 -7.79 -12.71
C ILE A 72 13.77 -6.90 -13.94
N LYS A 73 13.50 -7.45 -15.13
CA LYS A 73 13.57 -6.69 -16.39
C LYS A 73 12.61 -5.50 -16.34
N GLN A 74 13.05 -4.38 -16.89
CA GLN A 74 12.28 -3.14 -16.89
C GLN A 74 10.92 -3.31 -17.60
N GLU A 75 10.88 -4.05 -18.69
CA GLU A 75 9.65 -4.30 -19.45
C GLU A 75 8.61 -5.07 -18.60
N ILE A 76 9.07 -6.04 -17.80
CA ILE A 76 8.20 -6.80 -16.89
C ILE A 76 7.72 -5.91 -15.75
N ARG A 77 8.58 -5.02 -15.23
CA ARG A 77 8.22 -4.04 -14.21
C ARG A 77 7.13 -3.09 -14.71
N GLU A 78 7.27 -2.58 -15.93
CA GLU A 78 6.29 -1.70 -16.56
C GLU A 78 4.96 -2.41 -16.79
N GLN A 79 4.99 -3.62 -17.36
CA GLN A 79 3.79 -4.45 -17.53
C GLN A 79 3.04 -4.66 -16.19
N PHE A 80 3.78 -4.97 -15.13
CA PHE A 80 3.22 -5.12 -13.80
C PHE A 80 2.60 -3.81 -13.27
N MET A 81 3.29 -2.68 -13.39
CA MET A 81 2.74 -1.38 -12.97
C MET A 81 1.48 -0.99 -13.74
N HIS A 82 1.46 -1.24 -15.05
CA HIS A 82 0.29 -1.01 -15.90
C HIS A 82 -0.88 -1.91 -15.49
N ALA A 83 -0.65 -3.19 -15.24
CA ALA A 83 -1.69 -4.11 -14.79
C ALA A 83 -2.31 -3.68 -13.45
N VAL A 84 -1.49 -3.29 -12.47
CA VAL A 84 -1.98 -2.77 -11.19
C VAL A 84 -2.79 -1.48 -11.38
N CYS A 85 -2.29 -0.56 -12.20
CA CYS A 85 -2.96 0.72 -12.46
C CYS A 85 -4.32 0.52 -13.15
N GLN A 86 -4.38 -0.32 -14.18
CA GLN A 86 -5.59 -0.61 -14.93
C GLN A 86 -6.67 -1.23 -14.03
N GLU A 87 -6.35 -2.32 -13.34
CA GLU A 87 -7.29 -2.99 -12.42
C GLU A 87 -7.80 -2.05 -11.33
N TRP A 88 -6.91 -1.18 -10.81
CA TRP A 88 -7.31 -0.20 -9.81
C TRP A 88 -8.31 0.80 -10.38
N MET A 89 -8.08 1.33 -11.59
CA MET A 89 -9.00 2.23 -12.25
C MET A 89 -10.34 1.55 -12.54
N GLU A 90 -10.33 0.29 -12.99
CA GLU A 90 -11.56 -0.47 -13.25
C GLU A 90 -12.39 -0.68 -11.97
N ILE A 91 -11.73 -1.02 -10.86
CA ILE A 91 -12.41 -1.27 -9.57
C ILE A 91 -12.91 0.04 -8.93
N THR A 92 -12.14 1.12 -9.04
CA THR A 92 -12.44 2.38 -8.33
C THR A 92 -13.16 3.42 -9.17
N GLY A 93 -13.09 3.33 -10.49
CA GLY A 93 -13.53 4.36 -11.42
C GLY A 93 -12.69 5.64 -11.39
N CYS A 94 -11.51 5.62 -10.74
CA CYS A 94 -10.62 6.78 -10.74
C CYS A 94 -9.93 6.95 -12.10
N SER A 95 -9.41 8.14 -12.35
CA SER A 95 -8.56 8.40 -13.51
C SER A 95 -7.12 7.95 -13.27
N VAL A 96 -6.34 7.84 -14.35
CA VAL A 96 -4.91 7.48 -14.29
C VAL A 96 -4.07 8.48 -13.48
N ASN A 97 -4.53 9.73 -13.38
CA ASN A 97 -3.86 10.79 -12.61
C ASN A 97 -4.16 10.71 -11.10
N GLU A 98 -5.10 9.85 -10.69
CA GLU A 98 -5.53 9.67 -9.31
C GLU A 98 -4.93 8.40 -8.67
N ILE A 99 -4.00 7.76 -9.36
CA ILE A 99 -3.18 6.67 -8.83
C ILE A 99 -1.72 6.81 -9.23
N ILE A 100 -0.82 6.60 -8.27
CA ILE A 100 0.61 6.47 -8.51
C ILE A 100 1.03 5.06 -8.11
N VAL A 101 1.52 4.28 -9.07
CA VAL A 101 2.12 2.96 -8.82
C VAL A 101 3.63 3.09 -8.93
N ASN A 102 4.34 2.72 -7.87
CA ASN A 102 5.80 2.73 -7.83
C ASN A 102 6.33 1.33 -7.48
N ALA A 103 6.63 0.54 -8.50
CA ALA A 103 7.27 -0.77 -8.31
C ALA A 103 8.72 -0.60 -7.89
N MET A 104 8.96 -0.62 -6.57
CA MET A 104 10.28 -0.43 -5.98
C MET A 104 11.01 -1.77 -5.79
N ASN A 105 12.34 -1.76 -5.83
CA ASN A 105 13.09 -2.97 -5.48
C ASN A 105 12.85 -3.36 -4.02
N GLU A 106 12.72 -4.67 -3.78
CA GLU A 106 12.38 -5.22 -2.48
C GLU A 106 13.38 -4.87 -1.37
N ASP A 107 14.66 -4.75 -1.72
CA ASP A 107 15.73 -4.33 -0.82
C ASP A 107 15.56 -2.87 -0.37
N MET A 108 15.17 -1.98 -1.27
CA MET A 108 14.87 -0.58 -0.96
C MET A 108 13.65 -0.45 -0.06
N VAL A 109 12.59 -1.22 -0.32
CA VAL A 109 11.40 -1.24 0.54
C VAL A 109 11.75 -1.77 1.93
N ALA A 110 12.56 -2.82 2.03
CA ALA A 110 13.02 -3.36 3.31
C ALA A 110 13.84 -2.31 4.08
N LYS A 111 14.74 -1.59 3.41
CA LYS A 111 15.55 -0.51 4.01
C LYS A 111 14.67 0.66 4.48
N TYR A 112 13.70 1.09 3.67
CA TYR A 112 12.74 2.12 4.04
C TYR A 112 11.93 1.72 5.29
N MET A 113 11.48 0.48 5.34
CA MET A 113 10.78 -0.09 6.50
C MET A 113 11.64 -0.11 7.75
N GLN A 114 12.91 -0.51 7.63
CA GLN A 114 13.85 -0.53 8.75
C GLN A 114 14.11 0.88 9.29
N ILE A 115 14.30 1.87 8.41
CA ILE A 115 14.47 3.28 8.81
C ILE A 115 13.22 3.80 9.52
N SER A 116 12.04 3.50 8.97
CA SER A 116 10.75 3.91 9.54
C SER A 116 10.53 3.29 10.93
N GLN A 117 10.90 2.02 11.13
CA GLN A 117 10.85 1.36 12.44
C GLN A 117 11.89 1.92 13.42
N GLY A 118 13.09 2.27 12.94
CA GLY A 118 14.16 2.87 13.74
C GLY A 118 13.71 4.17 14.42
N ARG A 119 12.92 4.99 13.70
CA ARG A 119 12.33 6.24 14.22
C ARG A 119 11.35 6.01 15.38
N LEU A 120 10.68 4.86 15.42
CA LEU A 120 9.69 4.51 16.44
C LEU A 120 10.32 3.91 17.71
N SER A 121 11.53 3.33 17.59
CA SER A 121 12.15 2.52 18.64
C SER A 121 12.66 3.30 19.86
N LYS A 122 12.76 4.64 19.78
CA LYS A 122 13.39 5.49 20.80
C LYS A 122 12.41 6.28 21.71
N SER A 123 11.09 6.03 21.68
CA SER A 123 10.11 6.87 22.39
C SER A 123 8.84 6.13 22.88
N LYS A 124 7.98 6.82 23.65
CA LYS A 124 6.56 6.51 23.98
C LYS A 124 5.71 6.12 22.75
N ALA A 125 6.25 6.29 21.54
CA ALA A 125 5.71 5.78 20.29
C ALA A 125 5.56 4.24 20.26
N LYS A 126 6.38 3.45 20.98
CA LYS A 126 6.32 1.97 20.95
C LYS A 126 4.96 1.40 21.38
N SER A 127 4.41 1.86 22.50
CA SER A 127 3.12 1.36 23.01
C SER A 127 1.97 1.76 22.08
N ARG A 128 2.04 2.97 21.50
CA ARG A 128 1.06 3.45 20.53
C ARG A 128 1.11 2.66 19.23
N PHE A 129 2.31 2.32 18.77
CA PHE A 129 2.51 1.48 17.59
C PHE A 129 2.01 0.05 17.82
N ALA A 130 2.26 -0.51 19.01
CA ALA A 130 1.72 -1.82 19.40
C ALA A 130 0.18 -1.80 19.41
N LEU A 131 -0.43 -0.77 20.01
CA LEU A 131 -1.89 -0.61 20.01
C LEU A 131 -2.45 -0.47 18.59
N MET A 132 -1.77 0.28 17.72
CA MET A 132 -2.12 0.42 16.31
C MET A 132 -2.05 -0.90 15.56
N PHE A 133 -1.01 -1.72 15.79
CA PHE A 133 -0.92 -3.06 15.22
C PHE A 133 -2.04 -3.98 15.71
N ILE A 134 -2.32 -4.00 17.01
CA ILE A 134 -3.44 -4.78 17.58
C ILE A 134 -4.76 -4.34 16.94
N THR A 135 -4.98 -3.03 16.83
CA THR A 135 -6.17 -2.46 16.21
C THR A 135 -6.27 -2.83 14.73
N ALA A 136 -5.15 -2.81 13.99
CA ALA A 136 -5.11 -3.20 12.58
C ALA A 136 -5.39 -4.70 12.38
N LEU A 137 -4.89 -5.56 13.28
CA LEU A 137 -5.19 -6.99 13.28
C LEU A 137 -6.66 -7.28 13.63
N LEU A 138 -7.23 -6.59 14.62
CA LEU A 138 -8.67 -6.67 14.93
C LEU A 138 -9.53 -6.20 13.75
N LYS A 139 -9.16 -5.08 13.12
CA LYS A 139 -9.83 -4.59 11.91
C LYS A 139 -9.69 -5.57 10.74
N LYS A 140 -8.54 -6.24 10.59
CA LYS A 140 -8.37 -7.31 9.60
C LYS A 140 -9.30 -8.47 9.86
N TRP A 141 -9.46 -8.88 11.12
CA TRP A 141 -10.39 -9.94 11.48
C TRP A 141 -11.85 -9.55 11.18
N LEU A 142 -12.25 -8.31 11.47
CA LEU A 142 -13.61 -7.81 11.23
C LEU A 142 -13.92 -7.52 9.75
N ARG A 143 -12.96 -6.96 8.99
CA ARG A 143 -13.18 -6.40 7.65
C ARG A 143 -12.53 -7.19 6.52
N GLY A 144 -11.60 -8.08 6.85
CA GLY A 144 -10.84 -8.91 5.92
C GLY A 144 -9.58 -8.27 5.33
N TYR A 145 -9.26 -7.01 5.67
CA TYR A 145 -8.06 -6.30 5.18
C TYR A 145 -7.34 -5.54 6.31
N THR A 146 -6.02 -5.34 6.17
CA THR A 146 -5.22 -4.66 7.22
C THR A 146 -5.17 -3.17 6.93
N SER A 147 -5.63 -2.31 7.85
CA SER A 147 -5.54 -0.86 7.68
C SER A 147 -5.12 -0.13 8.94
N PHE A 148 -4.47 1.01 8.74
CA PHE A 148 -4.10 1.93 9.81
C PHE A 148 -4.18 3.39 9.37
N ASN A 149 -4.32 4.32 10.32
CA ASN A 149 -4.25 5.76 10.05
C ASN A 149 -2.79 6.21 10.19
N ILE A 150 -2.34 7.11 9.31
CA ILE A 150 -0.94 7.58 9.33
C ILE A 150 -0.59 8.38 10.58
N ASN A 151 -1.58 9.03 11.20
CA ASN A 151 -1.39 9.71 12.48
C ASN A 151 -1.48 8.73 13.65
N LEU A 152 -0.42 8.70 14.45
CA LEU A 152 -0.50 8.23 15.82
C LEU A 152 -1.37 9.23 16.57
N LYS A 153 -2.63 8.88 16.90
CA LYS A 153 -3.48 9.76 17.73
C LYS A 153 -2.66 10.29 18.93
N SER A 154 -2.61 11.61 19.05
CA SER A 154 -1.84 12.36 20.04
C SER A 154 -2.24 12.00 21.46
#